data_AF-A0A7X5VLB1-F1
#
_entry.id   AF-A0A7X5VLB1-F1
#
_cell.length_a   1.000
_cell.length_b   1.000
_cell.length_c   1.000
_cell.angle_alpha   90.00
_cell.angle_beta   90.00
_cell.angle_gamma   90.00
#
_symmetry.space_group_name_H-M   'P 1'
#
loop_
_entity.id
_entity.type
_entity.pdbx_description
1 polymer ?
#
loop_
_entity_poly.entity_id
_entity_poly.type
_entity_poly.pdbx_seq_one_letter_code
_entity_poly.pdbx_strand_id
1 'polypeptide(L)'
;DIARDYIGEAHAGPPPALYRNEGDGSFTDVAVAAGLDRPWMPMGANFGDLDNDGYLDLYLGTGNPNLKTLVPNVALRNIAGRRFEDVTVSTGLGHLQKGHGIAFADF
;
A
#
# COMPACT_ATOMS: atom_id res chain seq x y z
N ASP A 1 12.56 1.52 -9.95
CA ASP A 1 11.68 0.42 -9.53
C ASP A 1 10.23 0.70 -9.85
N ILE A 2 9.56 1.63 -9.16
CA ILE A 2 8.12 1.91 -9.42
C ILE A 2 7.79 2.22 -10.88
N ALA A 3 8.52 3.15 -11.52
CA ALA A 3 8.25 3.49 -12.93
C ALA A 3 8.51 2.32 -13.89
N ARG A 4 9.45 1.41 -13.56
CA ARG A 4 9.73 0.21 -14.35
C ARG A 4 8.59 -0.80 -14.22
N ASP A 5 8.11 -1.02 -13.00
CA ASP A 5 6.96 -1.86 -12.71
C ASP A 5 5.72 -1.42 -13.51
N TYR A 6 5.39 -0.13 -13.51
CA TYR A 6 4.25 0.43 -14.28
C TYR A 6 4.32 0.18 -15.79
N ILE A 7 5.51 0.00 -16.36
CA ILE A 7 5.70 -0.27 -17.80
C ILE A 7 6.04 -1.74 -18.09
N GLY A 8 5.91 -2.62 -17.09
CA GLY A 8 6.17 -4.05 -17.22
C GLY A 8 7.66 -4.42 -17.32
N GLU A 9 8.56 -3.51 -16.95
CA GLU A 9 9.98 -3.78 -16.85
C GLU A 9 10.33 -4.37 -15.48
N ALA A 10 11.36 -5.22 -15.45
CA ALA A 10 11.89 -5.75 -14.21
C ALA A 10 12.35 -4.62 -13.26
N HIS A 11 11.99 -4.75 -11.99
CA HIS A 11 12.42 -3.85 -10.91
C HIS A 11 13.22 -4.63 -9.86
N ALA A 12 14.08 -3.91 -9.14
CA ALA A 12 14.89 -4.47 -8.05
C ALA A 12 14.30 -4.20 -6.67
N GLY A 13 13.28 -3.33 -6.59
CA GLY A 13 12.62 -3.00 -5.32
C GLY A 13 11.85 -4.20 -4.77
N PRO A 14 12.00 -4.54 -3.47
CA PRO A 14 11.23 -5.63 -2.88
C PRO A 14 9.75 -5.24 -2.76
N PRO A 15 8.83 -6.20 -2.95
CA PRO A 15 7.44 -5.99 -2.57
C PRO A 15 7.31 -5.89 -1.04
N PRO A 16 6.22 -5.32 -0.53
CA PRO A 16 5.91 -5.38 0.90
C PRO A 16 5.66 -6.83 1.35
N ALA A 17 5.73 -7.06 2.66
CA ALA A 17 5.30 -8.29 3.30
C ALA A 17 4.02 -8.04 4.10
N LEU A 18 3.12 -9.03 4.11
CA LEU A 18 1.86 -8.97 4.87
C LEU A 18 1.68 -10.29 5.59
N TYR A 19 1.77 -10.26 6.92
CA TYR A 19 1.69 -11.46 7.73
C TYR A 19 0.30 -11.67 8.30
N ARG A 20 -0.32 -12.80 7.96
CA ARG A 20 -1.56 -13.24 8.59
C ARG A 20 -1.24 -14.10 9.80
N ASN A 21 -1.79 -13.73 10.95
CA ASN A 21 -1.76 -14.56 12.16
C ASN A 21 -2.71 -15.75 11.98
N GLU A 22 -2.21 -16.97 12.18
CA GLU A 22 -3.00 -18.21 12.03
C GLU A 22 -3.68 -18.65 13.35
N GLY A 23 -3.46 -17.92 14.45
CA GLY A 23 -4.12 -18.13 15.74
C GLY A 23 -3.41 -19.11 16.68
N ASP A 24 -2.32 -19.72 16.22
CA ASP A 24 -1.49 -20.67 16.98
C ASP A 24 -0.09 -20.11 17.33
N GLY A 25 0.10 -18.81 17.13
CA GLY A 25 1.38 -18.13 17.30
C GLY A 25 2.27 -18.14 16.05
N SER A 26 1.83 -18.78 14.96
CA SER A 26 2.50 -18.70 13.66
C SER A 26 1.92 -17.59 12.77
N PHE A 27 2.71 -17.21 11.77
CA PHE A 27 2.36 -16.19 10.78
C PHE A 27 2.72 -16.67 9.38
N THR A 28 1.81 -16.44 8.43
CA THR A 28 2.02 -16.72 7.01
C THR A 28 2.19 -15.42 6.25
N ASP A 29 3.25 -15.29 5.45
CA ASP A 29 3.34 -14.19 4.48
C ASP A 29 2.32 -14.42 3.34
N VAL A 30 1.36 -13.52 3.24
CA VAL A 30 0.27 -13.55 2.27
C VAL A 30 0.32 -12.36 1.31
N ALA A 31 1.41 -11.58 1.28
CA ALA A 31 1.51 -10.36 0.47
C ALA A 31 1.13 -10.59 -1.00
N VAL A 32 1.75 -11.58 -1.65
CA VAL A 32 1.48 -11.90 -3.06
C VAL A 32 0.03 -12.36 -3.27
N ALA A 33 -0.48 -13.23 -2.40
CA ALA A 33 -1.86 -13.70 -2.48
C ALA A 33 -2.88 -12.57 -2.28
N ALA A 34 -2.50 -11.55 -1.50
CA ALA A 34 -3.29 -10.35 -1.24
C ALA A 34 -3.09 -9.25 -2.31
N GLY A 35 -2.33 -9.49 -3.39
CA GLY A 35 -2.12 -8.50 -4.45
C GLY A 35 -1.12 -7.39 -4.12
N LEU A 36 -0.24 -7.63 -3.15
CA LEU A 36 0.83 -6.71 -2.75
C LEU A 36 2.20 -7.16 -3.30
N ASP A 37 2.25 -7.43 -4.60
CA ASP A 37 3.40 -8.05 -5.30
C ASP A 37 4.33 -7.04 -5.99
N ARG A 38 4.04 -5.74 -5.88
CA ARG A 38 4.81 -4.66 -6.52
C ARG A 38 5.47 -3.71 -5.52
N PRO A 39 6.53 -2.97 -5.92
CA PRO A 39 7.23 -2.05 -5.03
C PRO A 39 6.45 -0.74 -4.87
N TRP A 40 6.22 -0.32 -3.63
CA TRP A 40 5.47 0.90 -3.31
C TRP A 40 6.30 2.02 -2.69
N MET A 41 7.53 1.71 -2.24
CA MET A 41 8.43 2.64 -1.53
C MET A 41 7.74 3.43 -0.40
N PRO A 42 7.05 2.75 0.54
CA PRO A 42 6.40 3.43 1.65
C PRO A 42 7.45 4.01 2.60
N MET A 43 7.21 5.25 3.00
CA MET A 43 7.92 6.00 4.03
C MET A 43 7.07 6.14 5.30
N GLY A 44 5.76 5.90 5.19
CA GLY A 44 4.80 5.76 6.28
C GLY A 44 3.58 4.96 5.81
N ALA A 45 2.82 4.42 6.75
CA ALA A 45 1.61 3.64 6.48
C ALA A 45 0.61 3.80 7.64
N ASN A 46 -0.68 3.71 7.33
CA ASN A 46 -1.72 3.53 8.34
C ASN A 46 -2.93 2.80 7.73
N PHE A 47 -3.74 2.19 8.60
CA PHE A 47 -4.97 1.50 8.23
C PHE A 47 -6.20 2.35 8.53
N GLY A 48 -7.25 2.18 7.74
CA GLY A 48 -8.54 2.85 7.93
C GLY A 48 -9.61 2.24 7.05
N ASP A 49 -10.88 2.41 7.39
CA ASP A 49 -12.00 1.92 6.59
C ASP A 49 -12.51 3.06 5.70
N LEU A 50 -12.09 3.10 4.42
CA LEU A 50 -12.38 4.24 3.53
C LEU A 50 -13.82 4.25 3.05
N ASP A 51 -14.47 3.09 2.99
CA ASP A 51 -15.81 2.95 2.44
C ASP A 51 -16.82 2.27 3.38
N ASN A 52 -16.43 2.11 4.64
CA ASN A 52 -17.25 1.62 5.75
C ASN A 52 -17.79 0.21 5.49
N ASP A 53 -16.98 -0.65 4.89
CA ASP A 53 -17.33 -2.04 4.59
C ASP A 53 -16.89 -3.03 5.69
N GLY A 54 -16.24 -2.52 6.75
CA GLY A 54 -15.76 -3.27 7.89
C GLY A 54 -14.38 -3.91 7.68
N TYR A 55 -13.77 -3.71 6.52
CA TYR A 55 -12.43 -4.20 6.21
C TYR A 55 -11.44 -3.03 6.15
N LEU A 56 -10.39 -3.10 6.98
CA LEU A 56 -9.38 -2.06 6.98
C LEU A 56 -8.60 -2.02 5.66
N ASP A 57 -8.66 -0.86 5.02
CA ASP A 57 -7.86 -0.43 3.87
C ASP A 57 -6.49 0.08 4.32
N LEU A 58 -5.59 0.27 3.36
CA LEU A 58 -4.23 0.71 3.61
C LEU A 58 -3.93 2.00 2.84
N TYR A 59 -3.47 3.02 3.55
CA TYR A 59 -2.91 4.23 2.93
C TYR A 59 -1.40 4.27 3.16
N LEU A 60 -0.64 4.52 2.09
CA LEU A 60 0.81 4.58 2.09
C LEU A 60 1.29 5.98 1.71
N GLY A 61 2.08 6.56 2.61
CA GLY A 61 2.88 7.75 2.34
C GLY A 61 4.13 7.27 1.65
N THR A 62 4.32 7.64 0.40
CA THR A 62 5.45 7.13 -0.40
C THR A 62 6.53 8.19 -0.55
N GLY A 63 7.72 7.74 -0.94
CA GLY A 63 8.81 8.66 -1.22
C GLY A 63 10.16 7.99 -1.39
N ASN A 64 11.19 8.83 -1.43
CA ASN A 64 12.59 8.42 -1.48
C ASN A 64 13.45 9.50 -0.79
N PRO A 65 14.60 9.16 -0.19
CA PRO A 65 15.57 10.14 0.28
C PRO A 65 15.96 11.19 -0.77
N ASN A 66 16.03 10.81 -2.04
CA ASN A 66 16.23 11.73 -3.16
C ASN A 66 14.98 12.58 -3.40
N LEU A 67 15.10 13.89 -3.12
CA LEU A 67 14.03 14.88 -3.22
C LEU A 67 13.48 15.10 -4.63
N LYS A 68 14.18 14.64 -5.68
CA LYS A 68 13.69 14.69 -7.06
C LYS A 68 12.72 13.56 -7.40
N THR A 69 12.53 12.61 -6.48
CA THR A 69 11.63 11.47 -6.71
C THR A 69 10.19 11.93 -6.57
N LEU A 70 9.41 11.73 -7.63
CA LEU A 70 7.98 11.98 -7.65
C LEU A 70 7.27 10.64 -7.75
N VAL A 71 6.67 10.22 -6.64
CA VAL A 71 5.82 9.03 -6.54
C VAL A 71 4.53 9.46 -5.86
N PRO A 72 3.36 9.02 -6.33
CA PRO A 72 2.11 9.30 -5.65
C PRO A 72 2.05 8.52 -4.34
N ASN A 73 1.45 9.10 -3.32
CA ASN A 73 0.92 8.30 -2.21
C ASN A 73 -0.08 7.26 -2.76
N VAL A 74 -0.29 6.18 -2.03
CA VAL A 74 -1.07 5.05 -2.52
C VAL A 74 -2.23 4.77 -1.57
N ALA A 75 -3.43 4.60 -2.12
CA ALA A 75 -4.60 4.11 -1.41
C ALA A 75 -4.96 2.71 -1.92
N LEU A 76 -4.99 1.73 -1.02
CA LEU A 76 -5.25 0.33 -1.30
C LEU A 76 -6.52 -0.10 -0.57
N ARG A 77 -7.57 -0.42 -1.33
CA ARG A 77 -8.83 -0.90 -0.76
C ARG A 77 -8.77 -2.40 -0.51
N ASN A 78 -9.14 -2.84 0.68
CA ASN A 78 -9.25 -4.24 1.07
C ASN A 78 -10.59 -4.82 0.62
N ILE A 79 -10.54 -5.85 -0.21
CA ILE A 79 -11.72 -6.51 -0.73
C ILE A 79 -12.05 -7.72 0.14
N ALA A 80 -12.99 -7.51 1.06
CA ALA A 80 -13.55 -8.55 1.93
C ALA A 80 -12.49 -9.35 2.72
N GLY A 81 -11.38 -8.71 3.10
CA GLY A 81 -10.29 -9.32 3.86
C GLY A 81 -9.40 -10.26 3.04
N ARG A 82 -9.51 -10.25 1.70
CA ARG A 82 -8.82 -11.24 0.83
C ARG A 82 -7.67 -10.65 0.04
N ARG A 83 -7.85 -9.45 -0.50
CA ARG A 83 -6.86 -8.80 -1.37
C ARG A 83 -6.98 -7.29 -1.31
N PHE A 84 -5.94 -6.61 -1.75
CA PHE A 84 -5.91 -5.17 -1.92
C PHE A 84 -6.05 -4.79 -3.39
N GLU A 85 -6.80 -3.72 -3.64
CA GLU A 85 -6.93 -3.09 -4.94
C GLU A 85 -6.42 -1.66 -4.88
N ASP A 86 -5.60 -1.26 -5.86
CA ASP A 86 -5.14 0.11 -5.98
C ASP A 86 -6.28 1.03 -6.44
N VAL A 87 -6.75 1.87 -5.52
CA VAL A 87 -7.81 2.86 -5.72
C VAL A 87 -7.26 4.29 -5.67
N THR A 88 -5.95 4.46 -5.81
CA THR A 88 -5.25 5.76 -5.69
C THR A 88 -5.83 6.81 -6.63
N VAL A 89 -6.09 6.45 -7.89
CA VAL A 89 -6.60 7.37 -8.91
C VAL A 89 -8.10 7.64 -8.71
N SER A 90 -8.89 6.61 -8.44
CA SER A 90 -10.35 6.74 -8.30
C SER A 90 -10.77 7.53 -7.06
N THR A 91 -9.99 7.45 -5.98
CA THR A 91 -10.23 8.20 -4.73
C THR A 91 -9.64 9.62 -4.75
N GLY A 92 -8.74 9.93 -5.70
CA GLY A 92 -8.03 11.20 -5.74
C GLY A 92 -6.96 11.37 -4.66
N LEU A 93 -6.63 10.30 -3.91
CA LEU A 93 -5.68 10.35 -2.78
C LEU A 93 -4.20 10.24 -3.21
N GLY A 94 -3.94 10.17 -4.52
CA GLY A 94 -2.61 10.07 -5.13
C GLY A 94 -1.80 11.37 -5.15
N HIS A 95 -1.75 12.11 -4.04
CA HIS A 95 -0.96 13.33 -3.95
C HIS A 95 0.53 13.06 -4.23
N LEU A 96 1.10 13.88 -5.12
CA LEU A 96 2.53 13.86 -5.46
C LEU A 96 3.31 14.64 -4.39
N GLN A 97 3.81 13.92 -3.39
CA GLN A 97 4.59 14.48 -2.30
C GLN A 97 5.48 13.41 -1.66
N LYS A 98 6.29 13.81 -0.68
CA LYS A 98 7.02 12.87 0.18
C LYS A 98 6.26 12.67 1.49
N GLY A 99 5.39 11.65 1.55
CA GLY A 99 4.58 11.34 2.73
C GLY A 99 5.37 10.55 3.77
N HIS A 100 5.28 10.90 5.06
CA HIS A 100 5.93 10.14 6.16
C HIS A 100 4.96 9.80 7.29
N GLY A 101 4.11 10.75 7.67
CA GLY A 101 3.09 10.55 8.69
C GLY A 101 1.73 10.35 8.03
N ILE A 102 0.97 9.37 8.53
CA ILE A 102 -0.41 9.14 8.12
C ILE A 102 -1.22 8.93 9.39
N ALA A 103 -2.32 9.65 9.50
CA ALA A 103 -3.34 9.45 10.52
C ALA A 103 -4.67 9.20 9.82
N PHE A 104 -5.44 8.25 10.34
CA PHE A 104 -6.79 7.98 9.90
C PHE A 104 -7.76 8.29 11.03
N ALA A 105 -8.90 8.85 10.68
CA ALA A 105 -10.02 9.06 11.58
C ALA A 105 -11.30 8.75 10.81
N ASP A 106 -12.11 7.89 11.40
CA ASP A 106 -13.45 7.56 10.97
C ASP A 106 -14.41 7.88 12.13
N PHE A 107 -15.65 8.28 11.83
CA PHE A 107 -16.60 8.81 12.81
C PHE A 107 -17.86 7.96 12.97
#